data_AF-A0A7S4HMS8-F1
#
_entry.id   AF-A0A7S4HMS8-F1
#
_cell.length_a   1.000
_cell.length_b   1.000
_cell.length_c   1.000
_cell.angle_alpha   90.00
_cell.angle_beta   90.00
_cell.angle_gamma   90.00
#
_symmetry.space_group_name_H-M   'P 1'
#
loop_
_entity.id
_entity.type
_entity.pdbx_description
1 polymer ?
#
loop_
_entity_poly.entity_id
_entity_poly.type
_entity_poly.pdbx_seq_one_letter_code
_entity_poly.pdbx_strand_id
1 'polypeptide(L)'
;MPRLLATAANTRQPEVKGWVAPSPRDSTLIEELHRLEHEIPWWKSAILRAAGTFSDAQRQAAAGGDMYFLCGKQAALPEFCDPKLGGLDDRYYVRYQLTVLHCWICHVRLRQEPKAAYELLFKEMMEKVWAQTELDLSGKFDMGFLQISKYLKEMQFGWHGTARALDAALESNAQEDEIRAELQSVLQRNMYTDAEGDALPGAEAGAAWLTEYVLTQINKHRNAESADVLNGIVQWGGMPVVEEAKAS
;
A
#
# COMPACT_ATOMS: atom_id res chain seq x y z
N MET A 1 -12.64 4.87 23.94
CA MET A 1 -11.45 5.47 23.27
C MET A 1 -11.88 6.74 22.55
N PRO A 2 -11.14 7.86 22.64
CA PRO A 2 -11.61 9.14 22.13
C PRO A 2 -11.58 9.16 20.59
N ARG A 3 -12.69 9.64 19.98
CA ARG A 3 -12.83 9.97 18.56
C ARG A 3 -11.71 10.94 18.14
N LEU A 4 -10.65 10.43 17.51
CA LEU A 4 -9.52 11.23 17.02
C LEU A 4 -9.57 11.53 15.51
N LEU A 5 -10.64 11.15 14.81
CA LEU A 5 -10.74 11.31 13.35
C LEU A 5 -11.65 12.47 12.88
N ALA A 6 -12.46 13.06 13.76
CA ALA A 6 -13.41 14.11 13.35
C ALA A 6 -12.76 15.48 13.05
N THR A 7 -11.47 15.67 13.34
CA THR A 7 -10.78 16.94 13.07
C THR A 7 -10.12 17.01 11.70
N ALA A 8 -10.13 15.92 10.92
CA ALA A 8 -9.64 15.91 9.54
C ALA A 8 -10.61 16.60 8.54
N ALA A 9 -11.84 16.90 8.97
CA ALA A 9 -12.95 17.30 8.12
C ALA A 9 -12.92 18.74 7.58
N ASN A 10 -12.07 19.64 8.11
CA ASN A 10 -12.16 21.08 7.77
C ASN A 10 -11.12 21.57 6.76
N THR A 11 -10.28 20.69 6.22
CA THR A 11 -9.45 21.01 5.05
C THR A 11 -10.17 20.41 3.85
N ARG A 12 -10.81 21.24 3.01
CA ARG A 12 -11.45 20.80 1.76
C ARG A 12 -10.57 19.75 1.10
N GLN A 13 -11.02 18.49 1.09
CA GLN A 13 -10.29 17.44 0.40
C GLN A 13 -10.21 17.86 -1.05
N PRO A 14 -9.01 17.87 -1.63
CA PRO A 14 -8.88 18.47 -2.92
C PRO A 14 -9.45 17.50 -3.97
N GLU A 15 -10.44 17.95 -4.74
CA GLU A 15 -11.10 17.16 -5.77
C GLU A 15 -10.17 16.96 -6.98
N VAL A 16 -9.95 15.71 -7.40
CA VAL A 16 -9.26 15.39 -8.67
C VAL A 16 -10.15 14.52 -9.53
N LYS A 17 -10.24 14.88 -10.80
CA LYS A 17 -10.56 13.94 -11.88
C LYS A 17 -9.26 13.39 -12.46
N GLY A 18 -9.02 12.10 -12.29
CA GLY A 18 -7.93 11.36 -12.94
C GLY A 18 -6.70 11.15 -12.06
N TRP A 19 -6.72 10.08 -11.26
CA TRP A 19 -5.49 9.47 -10.76
C TRP A 19 -4.77 8.80 -11.93
N VAL A 20 -3.49 9.10 -12.11
CA VAL A 20 -2.65 8.51 -13.16
C VAL A 20 -1.75 7.48 -12.51
N ALA A 21 -1.92 6.21 -12.88
CA ALA A 21 -1.04 5.14 -12.44
C ALA A 21 0.42 5.44 -12.82
N PRO A 22 1.41 5.01 -12.03
CA PRO A 22 2.79 5.17 -12.44
C PRO A 22 3.03 4.42 -13.76
N SER A 23 3.73 5.06 -14.70
CA SER A 23 3.95 4.55 -16.07
C SER A 23 4.53 3.13 -16.04
N PRO A 24 4.07 2.20 -16.90
CA PRO A 24 4.69 0.89 -17.03
C PRO A 24 6.19 1.06 -17.34
N ARG A 25 7.03 0.36 -16.58
CA ARG A 25 8.44 0.15 -16.89
C ARG A 25 8.58 -1.23 -17.53
N ASP A 26 9.51 -1.33 -18.48
CA ASP A 26 9.80 -2.58 -19.18
C ASP A 26 10.59 -3.59 -18.31
N SER A 27 11.27 -3.10 -17.26
CA SER A 27 12.04 -3.89 -16.30
C SER A 27 11.94 -3.34 -14.87
N THR A 28 12.12 -4.21 -13.89
CA THR A 28 12.27 -3.83 -12.47
C THR A 28 13.66 -3.22 -12.23
N LEU A 29 13.79 -2.36 -11.20
CA LEU A 29 15.08 -1.78 -10.82
C LEU A 29 16.07 -2.87 -10.39
N ILE A 30 15.58 -3.93 -9.74
CA ILE A 30 16.40 -5.10 -9.37
C ILE A 30 16.93 -5.82 -10.62
N GLU A 31 16.09 -6.07 -11.62
CA GLU A 31 16.55 -6.68 -12.88
C GLU A 31 17.58 -5.79 -13.59
N GLU A 32 17.38 -4.48 -13.59
CA GLU A 32 18.34 -3.54 -14.16
C GLU A 32 19.67 -3.56 -13.42
N LEU A 33 19.67 -3.63 -12.08
CA LEU A 33 20.88 -3.78 -11.27
C LEU A 33 21.59 -5.11 -11.57
N HIS A 34 20.85 -6.21 -11.64
CA HIS A 34 21.40 -7.51 -12.01
C HIS A 34 22.00 -7.50 -13.42
N ARG A 35 21.30 -6.90 -14.38
CA ARG A 35 21.80 -6.75 -15.75
C ARG A 35 23.11 -5.96 -15.77
N LEU A 36 23.13 -4.79 -15.14
CA LEU A 36 24.32 -3.93 -15.09
C LEU A 36 25.50 -4.61 -14.40
N GLU A 37 25.26 -5.44 -13.39
CA GLU A 37 26.32 -6.17 -12.69
C GLU A 37 27.00 -7.23 -13.58
N HIS A 38 26.25 -7.86 -14.50
CA HIS A 38 26.73 -8.93 -15.37
C HIS A 38 27.25 -8.45 -16.72
N GLU A 39 26.72 -7.33 -17.26
CA GLU A 39 27.12 -6.82 -18.58
C GLU A 39 28.42 -6.01 -18.56
N ILE A 40 28.80 -5.46 -17.40
CA ILE A 40 30.04 -4.67 -17.29
C ILE A 40 31.27 -5.57 -17.10
N PRO A 41 32.43 -5.19 -17.67
CA PRO A 41 33.69 -5.87 -17.38
C PRO A 41 33.96 -5.94 -15.87
N TRP A 42 34.50 -7.08 -15.41
CA TRP A 42 34.72 -7.38 -14.00
C TRP A 42 35.48 -6.27 -13.24
N TRP A 43 36.43 -5.59 -13.89
CA TRP A 43 37.21 -4.52 -13.26
C TRP A 43 36.39 -3.23 -13.07
N LYS A 44 35.44 -2.92 -13.97
CA LYS A 44 34.47 -1.82 -13.77
C LYS A 44 33.50 -2.17 -12.66
N SER A 45 33.03 -3.42 -12.61
CA SER A 45 32.20 -3.92 -11.51
C SER A 45 32.92 -3.80 -10.18
N ALA A 46 34.21 -4.15 -10.12
CA ALA A 46 35.02 -4.01 -8.91
C ALA A 46 35.14 -2.54 -8.44
N ILE A 47 35.37 -1.59 -9.36
CA ILE A 47 35.40 -0.15 -9.03
C ILE A 47 34.02 0.33 -8.54
N LEU A 48 32.95 -0.05 -9.22
CA LEU A 48 31.59 0.33 -8.84
C LEU A 48 31.20 -0.25 -7.47
N ARG A 49 31.54 -1.51 -7.20
CA ARG A 49 31.37 -2.13 -5.88
C ARG A 49 32.18 -1.42 -4.79
N ALA A 50 33.42 -1.04 -5.08
CA ALA A 50 34.23 -0.25 -4.14
C ALA A 50 33.64 1.15 -3.87
N ALA A 51 32.95 1.74 -4.85
CA ALA A 51 32.21 2.98 -4.70
C ALA A 51 30.81 2.80 -4.04
N GLY A 52 30.45 1.58 -3.63
CA GLY A 52 29.18 1.26 -2.96
C GLY A 52 28.02 0.89 -3.89
N THR A 53 28.26 0.80 -5.20
CA THR A 53 27.28 0.33 -6.19
C THR A 53 27.11 -1.19 -6.10
N PHE A 54 25.90 -1.72 -6.32
CA PHE A 54 25.55 -3.13 -6.11
C PHE A 54 25.68 -3.62 -4.66
N SER A 55 25.72 -2.69 -3.70
CA SER A 55 25.62 -3.03 -2.28
C SER A 55 24.24 -3.61 -1.96
N ASP A 56 24.16 -4.38 -0.89
CA ASP A 56 22.87 -4.88 -0.38
C ASP A 56 21.91 -3.73 -0.08
N ALA A 57 22.43 -2.59 0.35
CA ALA A 57 21.64 -1.39 0.57
C ALA A 57 20.99 -0.86 -0.73
N GLN A 58 21.74 -0.81 -1.83
CA GLN A 58 21.20 -0.39 -3.12
C GLN A 58 20.18 -1.40 -3.67
N ARG A 59 20.44 -2.70 -3.50
CA ARG A 59 19.48 -3.74 -3.88
C ARG A 59 18.19 -3.64 -3.09
N GLN A 60 18.26 -3.49 -1.77
CA GLN A 60 17.08 -3.27 -0.92
C GLN A 60 16.32 -1.99 -1.31
N ALA A 61 17.01 -0.91 -1.66
CA ALA A 61 16.36 0.31 -2.12
C ALA A 61 15.65 0.13 -3.47
N ALA A 62 16.26 -0.60 -4.41
CA ALA A 62 15.62 -0.97 -5.67
C ALA A 62 14.39 -1.86 -5.45
N ALA A 63 14.51 -2.91 -4.62
CA ALA A 63 13.40 -3.79 -4.24
C ALA A 63 12.24 -3.00 -3.63
N GLY A 64 12.53 -2.06 -2.71
CA GLY A 64 11.50 -1.21 -2.10
C GLY A 64 10.79 -0.33 -3.13
N GLY A 65 11.52 0.21 -4.09
CA GLY A 65 10.97 0.98 -5.21
C GLY A 65 10.08 0.15 -6.15
N ASP A 66 10.50 -1.07 -6.46
CA ASP A 66 9.73 -1.99 -7.30
C ASP A 66 8.45 -2.46 -6.58
N MET A 67 8.55 -2.80 -5.30
CA MET A 67 7.42 -3.21 -4.48
C MET A 67 6.39 -2.07 -4.33
N TYR A 68 6.84 -0.84 -4.08
CA TYR A 68 5.97 0.35 -4.09
C TYR A 68 5.19 0.47 -5.40
N PHE A 69 5.87 0.30 -6.54
CA PHE A 69 5.24 0.42 -7.85
C PHE A 69 4.19 -0.67 -8.09
N LEU A 70 4.45 -1.90 -7.64
CA LEU A 70 3.48 -3.00 -7.69
C LEU A 70 2.26 -2.74 -6.79
N CYS A 71 2.45 -2.18 -5.59
CA CYS A 71 1.36 -1.75 -4.71
C CYS A 71 0.50 -0.67 -5.36
N GLY A 72 1.13 0.35 -5.97
CA GLY A 72 0.41 1.41 -6.66
C GLY A 72 -0.38 0.90 -7.87
N LYS A 73 0.19 -0.02 -8.66
CA LYS A 73 -0.51 -0.68 -9.77
C LYS A 73 -1.71 -1.50 -9.30
N GLN A 74 -1.58 -2.21 -8.18
CA GLN A 74 -2.71 -2.97 -7.64
C GLN A 74 -3.80 -2.06 -7.10
N ALA A 75 -3.44 -1.03 -6.33
CA ALA A 75 -4.37 -0.01 -5.81
C ALA A 75 -5.11 0.78 -6.91
N ALA A 76 -4.60 0.76 -8.15
CA ALA A 76 -5.22 1.35 -9.34
C ALA A 76 -6.49 0.65 -9.79
N LEU A 77 -6.66 -0.63 -9.44
CA LEU A 77 -7.63 -1.49 -10.09
C LEU A 77 -9.05 -0.95 -9.91
N PRO A 78 -9.87 -0.90 -10.99
CA PRO A 78 -11.19 -0.28 -10.95
C PRO A 78 -12.17 -1.01 -10.01
N GLU A 79 -11.94 -2.30 -9.72
CA GLU A 79 -12.76 -3.13 -8.85
C GLU A 79 -12.92 -2.56 -7.44
N PHE A 80 -11.92 -1.83 -6.94
CA PHE A 80 -12.00 -1.16 -5.64
C PHE A 80 -13.08 -0.07 -5.60
N CYS A 81 -13.31 0.61 -6.72
CA CYS A 81 -14.26 1.71 -6.83
C CYS A 81 -15.58 1.31 -7.53
N ASP A 82 -15.69 0.08 -8.06
CA ASP A 82 -16.94 -0.42 -8.65
C ASP A 82 -18.01 -0.54 -7.54
N PRO A 83 -19.15 0.16 -7.64
CA PRO A 83 -20.23 0.10 -6.64
C PRO A 83 -20.79 -1.31 -6.40
N LYS A 84 -20.60 -2.26 -7.32
CA LYS A 84 -21.01 -3.66 -7.17
C LYS A 84 -19.97 -4.54 -6.49
N LEU A 85 -18.74 -4.06 -6.33
CA LEU A 85 -17.61 -4.77 -5.75
C LEU A 85 -17.12 -4.01 -4.51
N GLY A 86 -16.00 -3.30 -4.61
CA GLY A 86 -15.42 -2.56 -3.49
C GLY A 86 -16.24 -1.35 -3.08
N GLY A 87 -16.85 -0.61 -4.01
CA GLY A 87 -17.70 0.54 -3.68
C GLY A 87 -17.01 1.69 -2.95
N LEU A 88 -15.68 1.79 -3.05
CA LEU A 88 -14.93 2.92 -2.50
C LEU A 88 -15.07 4.16 -3.39
N ASP A 89 -15.09 5.34 -2.76
CA ASP A 89 -15.05 6.61 -3.49
C ASP A 89 -13.76 6.76 -4.30
N ASP A 90 -13.87 7.17 -5.57
CA ASP A 90 -12.71 7.43 -6.42
C ASP A 90 -12.10 8.82 -6.15
N ARG A 91 -11.59 9.01 -4.93
CA ARG A 91 -10.92 10.23 -4.47
C ARG A 91 -9.45 10.00 -4.20
N TYR A 92 -8.66 11.06 -4.29
CA TYR A 92 -7.21 11.00 -4.06
C TYR A 92 -6.83 10.32 -2.74
N TYR A 93 -7.51 10.70 -1.65
CA TYR A 93 -7.23 10.14 -0.33
C TYR A 93 -7.49 8.64 -0.27
N VAL A 94 -8.55 8.14 -0.91
CA VAL A 94 -8.85 6.71 -1.00
C VAL A 94 -7.79 5.96 -1.82
N ARG A 95 -7.34 6.54 -2.93
CA ARG A 95 -6.25 5.95 -3.74
C ARG A 95 -4.94 5.87 -2.96
N TYR A 96 -4.63 6.90 -2.18
CA TYR A 96 -3.52 6.87 -1.23
C TYR A 96 -3.72 5.75 -0.20
N GLN A 97 -4.88 5.68 0.46
CA GLN A 97 -5.20 4.66 1.47
C GLN A 97 -5.09 3.24 0.92
N LEU A 98 -5.60 2.99 -0.29
CA LEU A 98 -5.43 1.72 -0.98
C LEU A 98 -3.95 1.42 -1.22
N THR A 99 -3.16 2.40 -1.70
CA THR A 99 -1.71 2.19 -1.92
C THR A 99 -1.00 1.79 -0.64
N VAL A 100 -1.24 2.51 0.46
CA VAL A 100 -0.61 2.18 1.75
C VAL A 100 -1.14 0.88 2.34
N LEU A 101 -2.41 0.52 2.12
CA LEU A 101 -2.97 -0.79 2.50
C LEU A 101 -2.19 -1.93 1.84
N HIS A 102 -1.90 -1.82 0.53
CA HIS A 102 -1.08 -2.80 -0.18
C HIS A 102 0.35 -2.84 0.36
N CYS A 103 0.97 -1.69 0.65
CA CYS A 103 2.28 -1.64 1.31
C CYS A 103 2.28 -2.33 2.69
N TRP A 104 1.21 -2.19 3.47
CA TRP A 104 1.06 -2.90 4.75
C TRP A 104 0.90 -4.41 4.55
N ILE A 105 0.14 -4.86 3.55
CA ILE A 105 0.02 -6.29 3.22
C ILE A 105 1.41 -6.87 2.90
N CYS A 106 2.23 -6.16 2.12
CA CYS A 106 3.62 -6.55 1.88
C CYS A 106 4.46 -6.55 3.17
N HIS A 107 4.27 -5.55 4.05
CA HIS A 107 4.96 -5.47 5.33
C HIS A 107 4.64 -6.64 6.26
N VAL A 108 3.37 -7.09 6.32
CA VAL A 108 2.97 -8.28 7.07
C VAL A 108 3.80 -9.50 6.68
N ARG A 109 4.10 -9.66 5.38
CA ARG A 109 4.99 -10.73 4.89
C ARG A 109 6.46 -10.45 5.17
N LEU A 110 6.94 -9.24 4.95
CA LEU A 110 8.35 -8.85 5.20
C LEU A 110 8.74 -9.06 6.67
N ARG A 111 7.84 -8.81 7.63
CA ARG A 111 8.08 -9.02 9.07
C ARG A 111 8.40 -10.47 9.46
N GLN A 112 8.21 -11.44 8.57
CA GLN A 112 8.60 -12.83 8.77
C GLN A 112 10.08 -13.09 8.42
N GLU A 113 10.73 -12.15 7.74
CA GLU A 113 12.16 -12.21 7.40
C GLU A 113 13.02 -11.62 8.52
N PRO A 114 14.33 -11.93 8.56
CA PRO A 114 15.26 -11.27 9.47
C PRO A 114 15.20 -9.75 9.29
N LYS A 115 15.07 -8.99 10.38
CA LYS A 115 14.88 -7.53 10.34
C LYS A 115 15.91 -6.81 9.45
N ALA A 116 17.18 -7.20 9.53
CA ALA A 116 18.26 -6.63 8.74
C ALA A 116 18.11 -6.84 7.21
N ALA A 117 17.33 -7.83 6.80
CA ALA A 117 17.07 -8.15 5.39
C ALA A 117 15.96 -7.28 4.77
N TYR A 118 15.02 -6.77 5.57
CA TYR A 118 13.86 -6.02 5.04
C TYR A 118 13.73 -4.58 5.52
N GLU A 119 14.41 -4.17 6.61
CA GLU A 119 14.18 -2.84 7.22
C GLU A 119 14.42 -1.70 6.24
N LEU A 120 15.52 -1.75 5.47
CA LEU A 120 15.79 -0.72 4.46
C LEU A 120 14.84 -0.84 3.27
N LEU A 121 14.53 -2.05 2.80
CA LEU A 121 13.53 -2.26 1.73
C LEU A 121 12.18 -1.63 2.09
N PHE A 122 11.65 -1.95 3.28
CA PHE A 122 10.37 -1.40 3.75
C PHE A 122 10.42 0.12 3.91
N LYS A 123 11.52 0.65 4.47
CA LYS A 123 11.74 2.09 4.56
C LYS A 123 11.67 2.74 3.18
N GLU A 124 12.41 2.22 2.20
CA GLU A 124 12.47 2.77 0.85
C GLU A 124 11.12 2.68 0.14
N MET A 125 10.35 1.59 0.33
CA MET A 125 8.97 1.50 -0.17
C MET A 125 8.09 2.63 0.38
N MET A 126 8.13 2.88 1.69
CA MET A 126 7.33 3.95 2.31
C MET A 126 7.81 5.35 1.92
N GLU A 127 9.12 5.57 1.79
CA GLU A 127 9.68 6.85 1.29
C GLU A 127 9.15 7.17 -0.13
N LYS A 128 8.95 6.16 -1.00
CA LYS A 128 8.32 6.38 -2.31
C LYS A 128 6.85 6.78 -2.20
N VAL A 129 6.09 6.21 -1.26
CA VAL A 129 4.71 6.65 -0.97
C VAL A 129 4.70 8.12 -0.59
N TRP A 130 5.57 8.53 0.33
CA TRP A 130 5.64 9.91 0.83
C TRP A 130 6.09 10.89 -0.25
N ALA A 131 7.15 10.56 -0.98
CA ALA A 131 7.63 11.39 -2.08
C ALA A 131 6.57 11.57 -3.18
N GLN A 132 5.85 10.49 -3.54
CA GLN A 132 4.76 10.60 -4.53
C GLN A 132 3.60 11.44 -3.99
N THR A 133 3.27 11.29 -2.70
CA THR A 133 2.22 12.08 -2.04
C THR A 133 2.58 13.57 -2.08
N GLU A 134 3.81 13.94 -1.76
CA GLU A 134 4.29 15.33 -1.87
C GLU A 134 4.22 15.87 -3.30
N LEU A 135 4.63 15.07 -4.29
CA LEU A 135 4.55 15.44 -5.71
C LEU A 135 3.10 15.65 -6.17
N ASP A 136 2.17 14.80 -5.73
CA ASP A 136 0.76 14.93 -6.06
C ASP A 136 0.16 16.18 -5.38
N LEU A 137 0.44 16.42 -4.10
CA LEU A 137 0.01 17.60 -3.34
C LEU A 137 0.55 18.90 -3.92
N SER A 138 1.81 18.92 -4.35
CA SER A 138 2.38 20.10 -5.01
C SER A 138 1.85 20.28 -6.43
N GLY A 139 1.86 19.23 -7.25
CA GLY A 139 1.62 19.34 -8.69
C GLY A 139 0.15 19.33 -9.11
N LYS A 140 -0.70 18.53 -8.44
CA LYS A 140 -2.14 18.41 -8.79
C LYS A 140 -3.02 19.36 -8.00
N PHE A 141 -2.56 19.80 -6.84
CA PHE A 141 -3.36 20.56 -5.89
C PHE A 141 -2.82 21.95 -5.57
N ASP A 142 -1.68 22.31 -6.16
CA ASP A 142 -1.01 23.61 -6.00
C ASP A 142 -0.84 24.01 -4.52
N MET A 143 -0.60 23.01 -3.66
CA MET A 143 -0.40 23.26 -2.24
C MET A 143 0.99 23.86 -1.99
N GLY A 144 1.05 24.88 -1.14
CA GLY A 144 2.32 25.42 -0.68
C GLY A 144 3.03 24.46 0.29
N PHE A 145 4.34 24.58 0.41
CA PHE A 145 5.18 23.71 1.25
C PHE A 145 4.61 23.48 2.67
N LEU A 146 4.19 24.53 3.37
CA LEU A 146 3.63 24.41 4.73
C LEU A 146 2.32 23.61 4.78
N GLN A 147 1.48 23.72 3.74
CA GLN A 147 0.23 22.96 3.62
C GLN A 147 0.54 21.48 3.35
N ILE A 148 1.48 21.21 2.44
CA ILE A 148 1.95 19.85 2.14
C ILE A 148 2.47 19.17 3.41
N SER A 149 3.38 19.82 4.15
CA SER A 149 3.95 19.24 5.37
C SER A 149 2.88 18.94 6.43
N LYS A 150 1.89 19.82 6.59
CA LYS A 150 0.78 19.60 7.52
C LYS A 150 -0.08 18.42 7.07
N TYR A 151 -0.49 18.41 5.80
CA TYR A 151 -1.36 17.39 5.24
C TYR A 151 -0.69 16.01 5.23
N LEU A 152 0.58 15.92 4.82
CA LEU A 152 1.36 14.69 4.84
C LEU A 152 1.48 14.11 6.26
N LYS A 153 1.72 14.96 7.26
CA LYS A 153 1.79 14.53 8.65
C LYS A 153 0.46 13.96 9.15
N GLU A 154 -0.66 14.58 8.77
CA GLU A 154 -2.00 14.08 9.10
C GLU A 154 -2.27 12.72 8.43
N MET A 155 -1.92 12.57 7.15
CA MET A 155 -2.04 11.30 6.41
C MET A 155 -1.18 10.20 7.02
N GLN A 156 0.07 10.50 7.41
CA GLN A 156 0.97 9.56 8.07
C GLN A 156 0.41 9.10 9.42
N PHE A 157 -0.10 10.04 10.22
CA PHE A 157 -0.67 9.71 11.53
C PHE A 157 -1.91 8.82 11.41
N GLY A 158 -2.84 9.17 10.50
CA GLY A 158 -4.03 8.36 10.22
C GLY A 158 -3.66 6.96 9.71
N TRP A 159 -2.65 6.88 8.84
CA TRP A 159 -2.14 5.61 8.34
C TRP A 159 -1.55 4.73 9.45
N HIS A 160 -0.65 5.26 10.28
CA HIS A 160 -0.08 4.50 11.40
C HIS A 160 -1.13 4.00 12.39
N GLY A 161 -2.16 4.81 12.65
CA GLY A 161 -3.31 4.39 13.46
C GLY A 161 -4.09 3.23 12.83
N THR A 162 -4.29 3.26 11.50
CA THR A 162 -4.95 2.20 10.74
C THR A 162 -4.12 0.92 10.73
N ALA A 163 -2.84 1.01 10.37
CA ALA A 163 -1.92 -0.14 10.33
C ALA A 163 -1.82 -0.83 11.70
N ARG A 164 -1.71 -0.07 12.79
CA ARG A 164 -1.69 -0.63 14.14
C ARG A 164 -2.97 -1.38 14.50
N ALA A 165 -4.12 -0.90 14.03
CA ALA A 165 -5.39 -1.56 14.29
C ALA A 165 -5.58 -2.82 13.44
N LEU A 166 -5.10 -2.81 12.20
CA LEU A 166 -5.06 -4.00 11.34
C LEU A 166 -4.12 -5.07 11.92
N ASP A 167 -2.94 -4.66 12.39
CA ASP A 167 -2.00 -5.56 13.08
C ASP A 167 -2.64 -6.16 14.34
N ALA A 168 -3.30 -5.34 15.17
CA ALA A 168 -3.99 -5.82 16.37
C ALA A 168 -5.09 -6.85 16.05
N ALA A 169 -5.83 -6.66 14.96
CA ALA A 169 -6.85 -7.61 14.51
C ALA A 169 -6.22 -8.95 14.06
N LEU A 170 -5.14 -8.89 13.26
CA LEU A 170 -4.44 -10.08 12.77
C LEU A 170 -3.68 -10.86 13.86
N GLU A 171 -3.14 -10.15 14.85
CA GLU A 171 -2.34 -10.72 15.94
C GLU A 171 -3.21 -11.16 17.13
N SER A 172 -4.53 -11.00 17.05
CA SER A 172 -5.46 -11.48 18.07
C SER A 172 -5.41 -13.02 18.14
N ASN A 173 -5.50 -13.58 19.35
CA ASN A 173 -5.64 -15.04 19.55
C ASN A 173 -7.10 -15.51 19.33
N ALA A 174 -7.85 -14.74 18.55
CA ALA A 174 -9.27 -14.93 18.30
C ALA A 174 -9.51 -16.04 17.27
N GLN A 175 -10.78 -16.44 17.11
CA GLN A 175 -11.17 -17.33 16.03
C GLN A 175 -11.14 -16.58 14.69
N GLU A 176 -11.01 -17.31 13.57
CA GLU A 176 -10.90 -16.72 12.23
C GLU A 176 -12.06 -15.76 11.91
N ASP A 177 -13.29 -16.12 12.29
CA ASP A 177 -14.47 -15.28 12.09
C ASP A 177 -14.42 -13.96 12.88
N GLU A 178 -13.80 -13.97 14.06
CA GLU A 178 -13.60 -12.79 14.89
C GLU A 178 -12.49 -11.89 14.32
N ILE A 179 -11.38 -12.46 13.82
CA ILE A 179 -10.35 -11.73 13.07
C ILE A 179 -10.97 -11.04 11.84
N ARG A 180 -11.81 -11.77 11.09
CA ARG A 180 -12.52 -11.22 9.92
C ARG A 180 -13.42 -10.05 10.32
N ALA A 181 -14.21 -10.20 11.38
CA ALA A 181 -15.08 -9.14 11.87
C ALA A 181 -14.31 -7.88 12.35
N GLU A 182 -13.18 -8.08 13.04
CA GLU A 182 -12.32 -6.97 13.49
C GLU A 182 -11.67 -6.24 12.31
N LEU A 183 -11.13 -6.98 11.33
CA LEU A 183 -10.58 -6.39 10.11
C LEU A 183 -11.64 -5.59 9.35
N GLN A 184 -12.83 -6.16 9.16
CA GLN A 184 -13.95 -5.48 8.51
C GLN A 184 -14.29 -4.18 9.23
N SER A 185 -14.37 -4.19 10.56
CA SER A 185 -14.61 -2.99 11.37
C SER A 185 -13.54 -1.91 11.18
N VAL A 186 -12.26 -2.31 11.14
CA VAL A 186 -11.13 -1.39 10.90
C VAL A 186 -11.14 -0.82 9.48
N LEU A 187 -11.49 -1.63 8.47
CA LEU A 187 -11.57 -1.18 7.08
C LEU A 187 -12.77 -0.27 6.87
N GLN A 188 -13.94 -0.63 7.41
CA GLN A 188 -15.16 0.17 7.31
C GLN A 188 -14.96 1.58 7.86
N ARG A 189 -14.42 1.71 9.09
CA ARG A 189 -14.28 3.03 9.73
C ARG A 189 -13.24 3.95 9.05
N ASN A 190 -12.25 3.37 8.37
CA ASN A 190 -11.13 4.13 7.82
C ASN A 190 -11.24 4.38 6.31
N MET A 191 -11.92 3.50 5.56
CA MET A 191 -11.98 3.55 4.10
C MET A 191 -13.40 3.80 3.57
N TYR A 192 -14.42 3.49 4.36
CA TYR A 192 -15.83 3.66 3.99
C TYR A 192 -16.52 4.76 4.79
N THR A 193 -15.77 5.83 5.07
CA THR A 193 -16.28 7.05 5.71
C THR A 193 -16.01 8.26 4.83
N ASP A 194 -16.93 9.21 4.82
CA ASP A 194 -16.76 10.49 4.12
C ASP A 194 -15.87 11.46 4.92
N ALA A 195 -15.78 12.72 4.47
CA ALA A 195 -14.93 13.71 5.12
C ALA A 195 -15.46 14.10 6.51
N GLU A 196 -16.77 14.01 6.70
CA GLU A 196 -17.51 14.29 7.93
C GLU A 196 -17.45 13.12 8.93
N GLY A 197 -17.06 11.93 8.45
CA GLY A 197 -16.94 10.70 9.21
C GLY A 197 -18.20 9.85 9.22
N ASP A 198 -19.16 10.17 8.35
CA ASP A 198 -20.36 9.39 8.13
C ASP A 198 -20.07 8.21 7.17
N ALA A 199 -20.78 7.10 7.37
CA ALA A 199 -20.56 5.89 6.58
C ALA A 199 -21.08 6.06 5.14
N LEU A 200 -20.28 5.62 4.16
CA LEU A 200 -20.69 5.60 2.77
C LEU A 200 -21.86 4.63 2.52
N PRO A 201 -22.72 4.87 1.51
CA PRO A 201 -23.72 3.89 1.10
C PRO A 201 -23.07 2.55 0.74
N GLY A 202 -23.56 1.44 1.31
CA GLY A 202 -22.98 0.11 1.08
C GLY A 202 -21.68 -0.17 1.84
N ALA A 203 -21.27 0.70 2.77
CA ALA A 203 -20.03 0.57 3.55
C ALA A 203 -19.81 -0.82 4.17
N GLU A 204 -20.85 -1.44 4.71
CA GLU A 204 -20.75 -2.76 5.33
C GLU A 204 -20.38 -3.84 4.30
N ALA A 205 -21.09 -3.87 3.15
CA ALA A 205 -20.84 -4.83 2.08
C ALA A 205 -19.48 -4.62 1.42
N GLY A 206 -19.12 -3.37 1.12
CA GLY A 206 -17.80 -3.02 0.57
C GLY A 206 -16.66 -3.36 1.54
N ALA A 207 -16.84 -3.10 2.85
CA ALA A 207 -15.86 -3.48 3.86
C ALA A 207 -15.71 -4.99 3.99
N ALA A 208 -16.80 -5.75 3.91
CA ALA A 208 -16.74 -7.22 3.88
C ALA A 208 -15.97 -7.72 2.64
N TRP A 209 -16.28 -7.20 1.46
CA TRP A 209 -15.55 -7.54 0.23
C TRP A 209 -14.05 -7.21 0.33
N LEU A 210 -13.72 -6.01 0.84
CA LEU A 210 -12.32 -5.60 1.00
C LEU A 210 -11.60 -6.44 2.06
N THR A 211 -12.30 -6.92 3.08
CA THR A 211 -11.74 -7.83 4.09
C THR A 211 -11.36 -9.17 3.48
N GLU A 212 -12.24 -9.75 2.67
CA GLU A 212 -11.94 -10.99 1.94
C GLU A 212 -10.78 -10.80 0.96
N TYR A 213 -10.71 -9.64 0.30
CA TYR A 213 -9.56 -9.29 -0.52
C TYR A 213 -8.27 -9.28 0.30
N VAL A 214 -8.23 -8.54 1.41
CA VAL A 214 -7.05 -8.41 2.29
C VAL A 214 -6.59 -9.77 2.79
N LEU A 215 -7.51 -10.60 3.29
CA LEU A 215 -7.20 -11.95 3.77
C LEU A 215 -6.66 -12.84 2.65
N THR A 216 -7.24 -12.77 1.45
CA THR A 216 -6.76 -13.47 0.26
C THR A 216 -5.32 -13.08 -0.07
N GLN A 217 -5.01 -11.77 -0.05
CA GLN A 217 -3.66 -11.28 -0.35
C GLN A 217 -2.64 -11.68 0.73
N ILE A 218 -3.01 -11.58 2.01
CA ILE A 218 -2.16 -12.01 3.13
C ILE A 218 -1.85 -13.51 3.01
N ASN A 219 -2.85 -14.35 2.72
CA ASN A 219 -2.64 -15.77 2.56
C ASN A 219 -1.78 -16.10 1.32
N LYS A 220 -1.99 -15.39 0.21
CA LYS A 220 -1.14 -15.51 -0.99
C LYS A 220 0.32 -15.17 -0.67
N HIS A 221 0.57 -14.08 0.03
CA HIS A 221 1.94 -13.64 0.34
C HIS A 221 2.60 -14.46 1.44
N ARG A 222 1.85 -15.02 2.39
CA ARG A 222 2.38 -15.94 3.42
C ARG A 222 3.16 -17.10 2.80
N ASN A 223 2.74 -17.56 1.62
CA ASN A 223 3.36 -18.65 0.88
C ASN A 223 4.38 -18.18 -0.17
N ALA A 224 4.72 -16.89 -0.23
CA ALA A 224 5.72 -16.37 -1.16
C ALA A 224 7.14 -16.69 -0.68
N GLU A 225 8.00 -17.07 -1.63
CA GLU A 225 9.41 -17.36 -1.39
C GLU A 225 10.16 -16.14 -0.83
N SER A 226 10.98 -16.35 0.20
CA SER A 226 11.75 -15.27 0.85
C SER A 226 12.64 -14.52 -0.14
N ALA A 227 13.27 -15.24 -1.07
CA ALA A 227 14.14 -14.65 -2.09
C ALA A 227 13.37 -13.69 -3.01
N ASP A 228 12.14 -14.03 -3.40
CA ASP A 228 11.32 -13.19 -4.27
C ASP A 228 10.88 -11.92 -3.54
N VAL A 229 10.36 -12.07 -2.32
CA VAL A 229 9.86 -10.94 -1.52
C VAL A 229 10.99 -9.95 -1.19
N LEU A 230 12.18 -10.45 -0.81
CA LEU A 230 13.35 -9.62 -0.52
C LEU A 230 13.94 -8.94 -1.77
N ASN A 231 13.63 -9.45 -2.95
CA ASN A 231 13.96 -8.82 -4.22
C ASN A 231 12.86 -7.88 -4.75
N GLY A 232 11.84 -7.58 -3.95
CA GLY A 232 10.75 -6.68 -4.34
C GLY A 232 9.72 -7.33 -5.27
N ILE A 233 9.81 -8.65 -5.48
CA ILE A 233 8.88 -9.39 -6.34
C ILE A 233 7.66 -9.78 -5.51
N VAL A 234 6.50 -9.25 -5.89
CA VAL A 234 5.22 -9.51 -5.22
C VAL A 234 4.18 -9.87 -6.28
N GLN A 235 3.42 -10.93 -6.02
CA GLN A 235 2.30 -11.36 -6.86
C GLN A 235 1.00 -11.25 -6.08
N TRP A 236 0.06 -10.47 -6.61
CA TRP A 236 -1.28 -10.36 -6.08
C TRP A 236 -2.12 -11.58 -6.45
N GLY A 237 -2.96 -12.04 -5.52
CA GLY A 237 -4.00 -13.02 -5.75
C GLY A 237 -5.20 -12.42 -6.50
N GLY A 238 -6.19 -13.25 -6.77
CA GLY A 238 -7.43 -12.82 -7.42
C GLY A 238 -8.27 -11.87 -6.56
N MET A 239 -9.22 -11.19 -7.21
CA MET A 239 -10.27 -10.44 -6.53
C MET A 239 -11.32 -11.38 -5.93
N PRO A 240 -11.96 -11.03 -4.80
CA PRO A 240 -13.08 -11.78 -4.26
C PRO A 240 -14.23 -11.87 -5.26
N VAL A 241 -14.83 -13.05 -5.37
CA VAL A 241 -16.00 -13.29 -6.22
C VAL A 241 -17.25 -12.89 -5.42
N VAL A 242 -18.12 -12.08 -6.03
CA VAL A 242 -19.46 -11.86 -5.48
C VAL A 242 -20.30 -13.07 -5.84
N GLU A 243 -20.65 -13.90 -4.87
CA GLU A 243 -21.69 -14.91 -5.10
C GLU A 243 -23.00 -14.17 -5.35
N GLU A 244 -23.48 -14.20 -6.60
CA GLU A 244 -24.82 -13.72 -6.90
C GLU A 244 -25.80 -14.54 -6.06
N ALA A 245 -26.45 -13.86 -5.11
CA ALA A 245 -27.53 -14.46 -4.33
C ALA A 245 -28.52 -15.05 -5.33
N LYS A 246 -28.61 -16.39 -5.38
CA LYS A 246 -29.58 -17.09 -6.22
C LYS A 246 -30.95 -16.52 -5.89
N ALA A 247 -31.50 -15.74 -6.82
CA ALA A 247 -32.85 -15.22 -6.74
C ALA A 247 -33.77 -16.41 -6.47
N SER A 248 -34.29 -16.46 -5.24
CA SER A 248 -35.25 -17.46 -4.76
C SER A 248 -36.64 -16.85 -4.85
#